data_AF-A0AAE5H9Q1-F1
#
_entry.id   AF-A0AAE5H9Q1-F1
#
_cell.length_a   1.000
_cell.length_b   1.000
_cell.length_c   1.000
_cell.angle_alpha   90.00
_cell.angle_beta   90.00
_cell.angle_gamma   90.00
#
_symmetry.space_group_name_H-M   'P 1'
#
loop_
_entity.id
_entity.type
_entity.pdbx_description
1 polymer ?
#
loop_
_entity_poly.entity_id
_entity_poly.type
_entity_poly.pdbx_seq_one_letter_code
_entity_poly.pdbx_strand_id
1 'polypeptide(L)'
;MSEPPQTDEGWYVLHDLRTVDWNNWRAAPDHERERAVREGVEYLEAHESVSDASEGASAVFSMLGHKADLMILHLRPSLDDLSRAERQFERTALADFTEQTTSYVSVTEVSGYVSTDYFDGNKDEIDAGLRRYIEGKLEPDLPEDEYVSFYPMSKRRGETHNWYDLSFDQRADLMAEHGATGKQYAGKIKQIISSSVGFDDYEWGVTLFAANPTDIKDIVYEMRFDDVSSKYGEFGPFYIGRRFPPHDLTAFFAGETVPATEESTGHPHGASSTGDHPHGQSHGSSGDSPHGHHGDSDGGDSHHHGDGNDSDDDGEDSDETIRGELEELNIYAGKPHGEDVYATVLYSEADEDELFEEVSGLRESFDHYPTHVKTAVYGALERDRTAVVSIWETASAAETAAGFLSELPGIVERAGEESGFGTMGMFYTTKPEYTDEFVEKFETVGGLLAEMEGHSATDLMVNREDADDMFIASQWRSKEDAMGFFRSDDFRETVQWGRDVLADRPRHVFLA
;
A
#
# COMPACT_ATOMS: atom_id res chain seq x y z
N MET A 1 32.64 10.53 19.25
CA MET A 1 31.64 11.45 19.84
C MET A 1 30.32 11.09 19.20
N SER A 2 29.18 11.19 19.89
CA SER A 2 27.90 11.02 19.21
C SER A 2 27.72 12.19 18.24
N GLU A 3 27.46 11.87 16.99
CA GLU A 3 27.21 12.83 15.93
C GLU A 3 25.69 12.90 15.71
N PRO A 4 25.04 14.07 15.86
CA PRO A 4 23.62 14.18 15.58
C PRO A 4 23.39 13.95 14.08
N PRO A 5 22.35 13.18 13.69
CA PRO A 5 22.01 13.06 12.27
C PRO A 5 21.61 14.43 11.72
N GLN A 6 21.96 14.69 10.46
CA GLN A 6 21.43 15.84 9.74
C GLN A 6 19.95 15.61 9.40
N THR A 7 19.20 16.68 9.33
CA THR A 7 17.77 16.71 9.00
C THR A 7 17.52 17.86 8.04
N ASP A 8 16.64 17.64 7.07
CA ASP A 8 15.98 18.72 6.35
C ASP A 8 14.49 18.64 6.70
N GLU A 9 13.88 19.79 6.95
CA GLU A 9 12.50 19.92 7.39
C GLU A 9 11.58 20.44 6.28
N GLY A 10 10.37 19.90 6.21
CA GLY A 10 9.35 20.30 5.25
C GLY A 10 8.19 21.06 5.91
N TRP A 11 6.95 20.65 5.60
CA TRP A 11 5.76 21.26 6.18
C TRP A 11 5.60 20.96 7.68
N TYR A 12 5.14 21.97 8.42
CA TYR A 12 4.67 21.82 9.79
C TYR A 12 3.35 21.07 9.79
N VAL A 13 3.15 20.22 10.80
CA VAL A 13 2.00 19.33 10.93
C VAL A 13 1.28 19.60 12.24
N LEU A 14 -0.05 19.71 12.17
CA LEU A 14 -0.96 19.74 13.32
C LEU A 14 -1.97 18.60 13.19
N HIS A 15 -1.96 17.69 14.18
CA HIS A 15 -3.07 16.76 14.42
C HIS A 15 -3.98 17.38 15.48
N ASP A 16 -5.16 17.87 15.10
CA ASP A 16 -6.18 18.40 16.02
C ASP A 16 -7.25 17.33 16.29
N LEU A 17 -7.28 16.76 17.51
CA LEU A 17 -8.18 15.68 17.88
C LEU A 17 -9.31 16.20 18.77
N ARG A 18 -10.55 15.90 18.38
CA ARG A 18 -11.76 16.42 19.01
C ARG A 18 -12.77 15.33 19.33
N THR A 19 -13.48 15.47 20.44
CA THR A 19 -14.70 14.71 20.75
C THR A 19 -15.93 15.55 20.53
N VAL A 20 -17.04 14.93 20.15
CA VAL A 20 -18.34 15.58 19.96
C VAL A 20 -19.12 15.56 21.27
N ASP A 21 -19.64 16.71 21.70
CA ASP A 21 -20.66 16.75 22.74
C ASP A 21 -22.01 16.34 22.15
N TRP A 22 -22.21 15.02 22.09
CA TRP A 22 -23.43 14.43 21.57
C TRP A 22 -24.69 14.82 22.35
N ASN A 23 -24.56 15.23 23.63
CA ASN A 23 -25.71 15.69 24.42
C ASN A 23 -26.13 17.08 23.98
N ASN A 24 -25.18 18.00 23.83
CA ASN A 24 -25.44 19.33 23.31
C ASN A 24 -25.95 19.26 21.86
N TRP A 25 -25.32 18.43 21.02
CA TRP A 25 -25.75 18.20 19.64
C TRP A 25 -27.22 17.74 19.57
N ARG A 26 -27.62 16.72 20.33
CA ARG A 26 -29.00 16.22 20.32
C ARG A 26 -30.01 17.21 20.91
N ALA A 27 -29.59 18.08 21.81
CA ALA A 27 -30.45 19.07 22.45
C ALA A 27 -30.63 20.34 21.59
N ALA A 28 -29.71 20.61 20.66
CA ALA A 28 -29.73 21.78 19.82
C ALA A 28 -30.89 21.77 18.81
N PRO A 29 -31.54 22.92 18.56
CA PRO A 29 -32.51 23.06 17.47
C PRO A 29 -31.92 22.74 16.09
N ASP A 30 -32.77 22.29 15.16
CA ASP A 30 -32.36 21.91 13.79
C ASP A 30 -31.54 23.02 13.08
N HIS A 31 -31.97 24.27 13.18
CA HIS A 31 -31.27 25.39 12.54
C HIS A 31 -29.85 25.64 13.09
N GLU A 32 -29.58 25.31 14.36
CA GLU A 32 -28.23 25.40 14.94
C GLU A 32 -27.36 24.25 14.44
N ARG A 33 -27.92 23.05 14.36
CA ARG A 33 -27.26 21.86 13.81
C ARG A 33 -26.91 22.01 12.33
N GLU A 34 -27.87 22.47 11.52
CA GLU A 34 -27.68 22.78 10.10
C GLU A 34 -26.61 23.86 9.90
N ARG A 35 -26.60 24.90 10.76
CA ARG A 35 -25.58 25.94 10.72
C ARG A 35 -24.20 25.41 11.08
N ALA A 36 -24.09 24.59 12.13
CA ALA A 36 -22.85 23.97 12.57
C ALA A 36 -22.25 23.07 11.48
N VAL A 37 -23.05 22.18 10.90
CA VAL A 37 -22.60 21.32 9.79
C VAL A 37 -22.19 22.17 8.60
N ARG A 38 -23.01 23.14 8.16
CA ARG A 38 -22.66 23.99 7.02
C ARG A 38 -21.35 24.77 7.23
N GLU A 39 -21.19 25.45 8.36
CA GLU A 39 -19.94 26.18 8.66
C GLU A 39 -18.74 25.25 8.85
N GLY A 40 -18.96 24.03 9.36
CA GLY A 40 -17.95 22.98 9.45
C GLY A 40 -17.49 22.48 8.08
N VAL A 41 -18.43 22.16 7.19
CA VAL A 41 -18.14 21.78 5.80
C VAL A 41 -17.39 22.91 5.09
N GLU A 42 -17.89 24.15 5.16
CA GLU A 42 -17.24 25.33 4.57
C GLU A 42 -15.79 25.50 5.08
N TYR A 43 -15.56 25.30 6.38
CA TYR A 43 -14.21 25.32 6.96
C TYR A 43 -13.33 24.20 6.38
N LEU A 44 -13.80 22.95 6.43
CA LEU A 44 -13.02 21.79 6.04
C LEU A 44 -12.69 21.82 4.54
N GLU A 45 -13.66 22.09 3.67
CA GLU A 45 -13.45 22.22 2.22
C GLU A 45 -12.46 23.34 1.88
N ALA A 46 -12.52 24.48 2.59
CA ALA A 46 -11.58 25.58 2.38
C ALA A 46 -10.14 25.18 2.72
N HIS A 47 -9.93 24.30 3.69
CA HIS A 47 -8.59 23.85 4.11
C HIS A 47 -8.10 22.65 3.30
N GLU A 48 -8.99 21.73 2.88
CA GLU A 48 -8.63 20.62 1.97
C GLU A 48 -8.25 21.14 0.58
N SER A 49 -8.95 22.17 0.09
CA SER A 49 -8.57 22.88 -1.15
C SER A 49 -7.42 23.89 -0.96
N VAL A 50 -6.88 23.99 0.27
CA VAL A 50 -5.75 24.86 0.64
C VAL A 50 -5.98 26.34 0.31
N SER A 51 -7.24 26.79 0.30
CA SER A 51 -7.60 28.18 0.03
C SER A 51 -7.16 29.15 1.15
N ASP A 52 -6.80 28.62 2.31
CA ASP A 52 -6.35 29.35 3.50
C ASP A 52 -4.84 29.66 3.54
N ALA A 53 -4.05 29.03 2.66
CA ALA A 53 -2.59 29.08 2.63
C ALA A 53 -2.04 29.14 1.18
N SER A 54 -0.72 29.22 1.02
CA SER A 54 -0.10 29.14 -0.32
C SER A 54 -0.03 27.70 -0.82
N GLU A 55 0.34 26.79 0.07
CA GLU A 55 0.62 25.37 -0.17
C GLU A 55 0.32 24.60 1.11
N GLY A 56 0.26 23.27 1.03
CA GLY A 56 -0.04 22.39 2.15
C GLY A 56 -1.05 21.30 1.80
N ALA A 57 -1.47 20.57 2.83
CA ALA A 57 -2.53 19.56 2.70
C ALA A 57 -3.42 19.56 3.94
N SER A 58 -4.68 19.15 3.81
CA SER A 58 -5.54 18.91 4.95
C SER A 58 -6.49 17.75 4.69
N ALA A 59 -6.90 17.07 5.76
CA ALA A 59 -7.91 16.03 5.70
C ALA A 59 -8.63 15.91 7.04
N VAL A 60 -9.89 15.46 6.99
CA VAL A 60 -10.68 15.09 8.17
C VAL A 60 -10.88 13.58 8.26
N PHE A 61 -10.84 13.07 9.49
CA PHE A 61 -10.97 11.65 9.79
C PHE A 61 -12.00 11.42 10.89
N SER A 62 -12.83 10.39 10.71
CA SER A 62 -13.71 9.83 11.73
C SER A 62 -12.90 8.89 12.60
N MET A 63 -12.77 9.20 13.88
CA MET A 63 -11.92 8.47 14.81
C MET A 63 -12.71 7.42 15.60
N LEU A 64 -12.06 6.29 15.90
CA LEU A 64 -12.69 5.19 16.63
C LEU A 64 -12.28 5.14 18.09
N GLY A 65 -13.26 4.86 18.95
CA GLY A 65 -13.10 4.75 20.39
C GLY A 65 -13.41 6.06 21.12
N HIS A 66 -13.01 6.16 22.39
CA HIS A 66 -13.40 7.28 23.26
C HIS A 66 -12.39 8.43 23.31
N LYS A 67 -11.27 8.33 22.58
CA LYS A 67 -10.16 9.29 22.69
C LYS A 67 -10.38 10.53 21.83
N ALA A 68 -11.06 10.34 20.70
CA ALA A 68 -11.48 11.37 19.76
C ALA A 68 -12.61 10.78 18.90
N ASP A 69 -13.49 11.65 18.41
CA ASP A 69 -14.50 11.35 17.40
C ASP A 69 -14.08 11.91 16.03
N LEU A 70 -13.33 13.01 16.00
CA LEU A 70 -12.78 13.64 14.81
C LEU A 70 -11.28 13.90 14.99
N MET A 71 -10.53 13.75 13.89
CA MET A 71 -9.18 14.29 13.76
C MET A 71 -9.12 15.16 12.51
N ILE A 72 -8.63 16.38 12.67
CA ILE A 72 -8.33 17.29 11.55
C ILE A 72 -6.82 17.37 11.44
N LEU A 73 -6.29 16.93 10.30
CA LEU A 73 -4.88 16.96 10.00
C LEU A 73 -4.59 18.16 9.09
N HIS A 74 -3.68 19.03 9.52
CA HIS A 74 -3.20 20.15 8.71
C HIS A 74 -1.68 20.02 8.51
N LEU A 75 -1.23 20.16 7.25
CA LEU A 75 0.17 20.33 6.88
C LEU A 75 0.33 21.69 6.22
N ARG A 76 1.25 22.54 6.71
CA ARG A 76 1.44 23.90 6.19
C ARG A 76 2.93 24.30 6.18
N PRO A 77 3.34 25.20 5.26
CA PRO A 77 4.70 25.74 5.22
C PRO A 77 5.13 26.54 6.46
N SER A 78 4.18 27.01 7.29
CA SER A 78 4.50 27.77 8.50
C SER A 78 3.61 27.45 9.69
N LEU A 79 4.18 27.57 10.91
CA LEU A 79 3.43 27.50 12.17
C LEU A 79 2.34 28.58 12.28
N ASP A 80 2.53 29.75 11.65
CA ASP A 80 1.56 30.83 11.64
C ASP A 80 0.29 30.46 10.85
N ASP A 81 0.44 29.63 9.81
CA ASP A 81 -0.67 29.08 9.04
C ASP A 81 -1.43 28.02 9.85
N LEU A 82 -0.73 27.10 10.50
CA LEU A 82 -1.37 26.13 11.42
C LEU A 82 -2.11 26.84 12.55
N SER A 83 -1.46 27.81 13.20
CA SER A 83 -2.06 28.61 14.28
C SER A 83 -3.28 29.40 13.82
N ARG A 84 -3.33 29.78 12.54
CA ARG A 84 -4.49 30.45 11.95
C ARG A 84 -5.63 29.45 11.69
N ALA A 85 -5.35 28.29 11.10
CA ALA A 85 -6.33 27.24 10.85
C ALA A 85 -7.01 26.82 12.17
N GLU A 86 -6.22 26.47 13.19
CA GLU A 86 -6.70 26.09 14.52
C GLU A 86 -7.67 27.14 15.11
N ARG A 87 -7.28 28.42 15.12
CA ARG A 87 -8.17 29.49 15.62
C ARG A 87 -9.37 29.78 14.73
N GLN A 88 -9.30 29.47 13.44
CA GLN A 88 -10.43 29.64 12.53
C GLN A 88 -11.50 28.58 12.79
N PHE A 89 -11.11 27.35 13.13
CA PHE A 89 -12.05 26.31 13.54
C PHE A 89 -12.91 26.78 14.73
N GLU A 90 -12.28 27.36 15.75
CA GLU A 90 -12.93 27.90 16.97
C GLU A 90 -13.95 29.02 16.70
N ARG A 91 -14.02 29.53 15.47
CA ARG A 91 -14.99 30.57 15.06
C ARG A 91 -16.21 29.98 14.36
N THR A 92 -16.20 28.70 14.04
CA THR A 92 -17.33 28.01 13.42
C THR A 92 -18.38 27.66 14.46
N ALA A 93 -19.65 27.56 14.06
CA ALA A 93 -20.69 26.99 14.91
C ALA A 93 -20.48 25.49 15.21
N LEU A 94 -19.64 24.78 14.44
CA LEU A 94 -19.27 23.40 14.72
C LEU A 94 -18.46 23.29 16.03
N ALA A 95 -17.58 24.26 16.29
CA ALA A 95 -16.73 24.26 17.48
C ALA A 95 -17.54 24.20 18.78
N ASP A 96 -18.73 24.81 18.83
CA ASP A 96 -19.63 24.78 19.99
C ASP A 96 -20.13 23.35 20.34
N PHE A 97 -19.99 22.39 19.43
CA PHE A 97 -20.37 20.98 19.60
C PHE A 97 -19.19 20.04 19.73
N THR A 98 -17.96 20.56 19.75
CA THR A 98 -16.75 19.75 19.84
C THR A 98 -15.85 20.25 20.97
N GLU A 99 -15.11 19.34 21.59
CA GLU A 99 -14.07 19.66 22.55
C GLU A 99 -12.75 19.09 22.05
N GLN A 100 -11.70 19.91 22.01
CA GLN A 100 -10.35 19.45 21.69
C GLN A 100 -9.81 18.61 22.86
N THR A 101 -9.62 17.32 22.64
CA THR A 101 -9.15 16.39 23.68
C THR A 101 -7.63 16.35 23.76
N THR A 102 -6.96 16.50 22.63
CA THR A 102 -5.51 16.55 22.51
C THR A 102 -5.13 17.14 21.16
N SER A 103 -3.87 17.52 21.02
CA SER A 103 -3.27 17.90 19.75
C SER A 103 -1.86 17.29 19.62
N TYR A 104 -1.27 17.38 18.43
CA TYR A 104 0.16 17.12 18.25
C TYR A 104 0.77 18.07 17.21
N VAL A 105 1.86 18.75 17.56
CA VAL A 105 2.56 19.72 16.70
C VAL A 105 3.93 19.19 16.32
N SER A 106 4.21 19.11 15.01
CA SER A 106 5.46 18.54 14.48
C SER A 106 5.84 19.18 13.15
N VAL A 107 6.93 18.72 12.53
CA VAL A 107 7.37 19.11 11.18
C VAL A 107 7.85 17.88 10.44
N THR A 108 7.47 17.70 9.18
CA THR A 108 7.95 16.58 8.36
C THR A 108 9.47 16.60 8.27
N GLU A 109 10.11 15.44 8.32
CA GLU A 109 11.55 15.31 8.43
C GLU A 109 12.08 14.24 7.47
N VAL A 110 13.13 14.57 6.73
CA VAL A 110 14.02 13.59 6.10
C VAL A 110 15.32 13.58 6.88
N SER A 111 15.74 12.39 7.34
CA SER A 111 16.96 12.23 8.12
C SER A 111 18.14 11.76 7.27
N GLY A 112 19.36 12.07 7.74
CA GLY A 112 20.62 11.62 7.13
C GLY A 112 20.84 10.11 7.05
N TYR A 113 19.94 9.30 7.61
CA TYR A 113 19.97 7.85 7.41
C TYR A 113 19.39 7.41 6.06
N VAL A 114 18.63 8.27 5.38
CA VAL A 114 18.02 7.97 4.06
C VAL A 114 19.07 8.04 2.95
N SER A 115 19.91 9.08 2.97
CA SER A 115 21.01 9.24 2.02
C SER A 115 22.05 10.19 2.63
N THR A 116 23.23 9.68 2.95
CA THR A 116 24.39 10.51 3.35
C THR A 116 24.82 11.44 2.21
N ASP A 117 24.75 10.96 0.97
CA ASP A 117 25.13 11.72 -0.22
C ASP A 117 24.26 13.00 -0.40
N TYR A 118 23.01 12.95 0.06
CA TYR A 118 22.12 14.12 0.07
C TYR A 118 22.61 15.25 0.97
N PHE A 119 23.13 14.92 2.15
CA PHE A 119 23.54 15.91 3.13
C PHE A 119 25.01 16.34 3.01
N ASP A 120 25.83 15.57 2.29
CA ASP A 120 27.24 15.89 2.02
C ASP A 120 27.44 17.00 0.96
N GLY A 121 26.34 17.61 0.47
CA GLY A 121 26.37 18.81 -0.37
C GLY A 121 26.43 18.55 -1.87
N ASN A 122 26.33 17.28 -2.29
CA ASN A 122 26.20 16.87 -3.70
C ASN A 122 24.74 16.87 -4.17
N LYS A 123 23.92 17.85 -3.72
CA LYS A 123 22.49 17.94 -4.06
C LYS A 123 22.22 18.05 -5.57
N ASP A 124 23.20 18.49 -6.35
CA ASP A 124 23.15 18.58 -7.81
C ASP A 124 23.52 17.26 -8.51
N GLU A 125 24.11 16.29 -7.82
CA GLU A 125 24.46 14.95 -8.34
C GLU A 125 23.41 13.88 -7.97
N ILE A 126 22.36 14.25 -7.25
CA ILE A 126 21.27 13.36 -6.83
C ILE A 126 20.26 13.22 -7.97
N ASP A 127 19.94 11.97 -8.31
CA ASP A 127 19.02 11.66 -9.38
C ASP A 127 17.59 12.16 -9.11
N ALA A 128 16.80 12.26 -10.17
CA ALA A 128 15.45 12.79 -10.11
C ALA A 128 14.49 11.92 -9.28
N GLY A 129 14.73 10.62 -9.18
CA GLY A 129 13.92 9.70 -8.37
C GLY A 129 14.15 9.92 -6.88
N LEU A 130 15.42 9.95 -6.45
CA LEU A 130 15.76 10.24 -5.05
C LEU A 130 15.34 11.66 -4.63
N ARG A 131 15.46 12.65 -5.52
CA ARG A 131 14.95 14.01 -5.25
C ARG A 131 13.44 14.00 -4.99
N ARG A 132 12.65 13.34 -5.84
CA ARG A 132 11.20 13.22 -5.65
C ARG A 132 10.82 12.46 -4.39
N TYR A 133 11.53 11.39 -4.07
CA TYR A 133 11.33 10.68 -2.82
C TYR A 133 11.50 11.60 -1.60
N ILE A 134 12.56 12.41 -1.59
CA ILE A 134 12.82 13.36 -0.52
C ILE A 134 11.76 14.46 -0.47
N GLU A 135 11.44 15.06 -1.63
CA GLU A 135 10.38 16.07 -1.75
C GLU A 135 9.03 15.53 -1.25
N GLY A 136 8.64 14.31 -1.64
CA GLY A 136 7.40 13.66 -1.19
C GLY A 136 7.38 13.31 0.30
N LYS A 137 8.53 13.28 0.99
CA LYS A 137 8.59 13.18 2.46
C LYS A 137 8.51 14.54 3.15
N LEU A 138 9.11 15.58 2.56
CA LEU A 138 9.09 16.94 3.09
C LEU A 138 7.71 17.59 2.89
N GLU A 139 7.11 17.39 1.72
CA GLU A 139 5.85 18.02 1.29
C GLU A 139 4.87 16.94 0.83
N PRO A 140 4.39 16.08 1.74
CA PRO A 140 3.60 14.90 1.38
C PRO A 140 2.15 15.24 1.03
N ASP A 141 1.64 14.59 -0.02
CA ASP A 141 0.20 14.52 -0.31
C ASP A 141 -0.53 13.53 0.62
N LEU A 142 -1.80 13.81 0.91
CA LEU A 142 -2.64 12.95 1.74
C LEU A 142 -3.48 11.99 0.87
N PRO A 143 -3.41 10.67 1.09
CA PRO A 143 -4.12 9.68 0.28
C PRO A 143 -5.63 9.76 0.52
N GLU A 144 -6.41 9.58 -0.55
CA GLU A 144 -7.88 9.62 -0.52
C GLU A 144 -8.45 8.31 0.03
N ASP A 145 -9.59 8.37 0.72
CA ASP A 145 -10.39 7.22 1.17
C ASP A 145 -9.71 6.11 2.01
N GLU A 146 -8.54 6.39 2.59
CA GLU A 146 -7.80 5.45 3.43
C GLU A 146 -8.16 5.49 4.93
N TYR A 147 -7.85 4.39 5.63
CA TYR A 147 -7.75 4.38 7.08
C TYR A 147 -6.47 5.10 7.52
N VAL A 148 -6.53 5.74 8.68
CA VAL A 148 -5.38 6.43 9.28
C VAL A 148 -5.06 5.85 10.65
N SER A 149 -3.78 5.72 10.95
CA SER A 149 -3.27 5.49 12.30
C SER A 149 -2.24 6.55 12.66
N PHE A 150 -2.48 7.27 13.75
CA PHE A 150 -1.54 8.24 14.30
C PHE A 150 -1.04 7.79 15.67
N TYR A 151 0.26 7.89 15.91
CA TYR A 151 0.84 7.72 17.23
C TYR A 151 2.13 8.54 17.40
N PRO A 152 2.33 9.19 18.55
CA PRO A 152 3.60 9.80 18.88
C PRO A 152 4.56 8.77 19.47
N MET A 153 5.86 8.95 19.28
CA MET A 153 6.89 8.09 19.83
C MET A 153 8.20 8.81 20.13
N SER A 154 9.05 8.18 20.94
CA SER A 154 10.41 8.64 21.26
C SER A 154 11.39 7.48 21.20
N LYS A 155 12.68 7.81 21.15
CA LYS A 155 13.78 6.86 21.30
C LYS A 155 14.26 6.88 22.76
N ARG A 156 14.27 5.71 23.38
CA ARG A 156 14.59 5.51 24.80
C ARG A 156 15.97 6.06 25.17
N ARG A 157 16.01 6.69 26.35
CA ARG A 157 17.23 7.14 27.07
C ARG A 157 17.37 6.43 28.42
N GLY A 158 17.44 5.10 28.38
CA GLY A 158 17.49 4.25 29.56
C GLY A 158 18.92 3.94 30.03
N GLU A 159 19.05 3.36 31.23
CA GLU A 159 20.36 3.02 31.81
C GLU A 159 21.16 1.99 30.99
N THR A 160 20.44 1.06 30.32
CA THR A 160 21.04 -0.02 29.51
C THR A 160 20.95 0.24 28.01
N HIS A 161 19.83 0.82 27.56
CA HIS A 161 19.58 1.15 26.17
C HIS A 161 19.33 2.65 26.07
N ASN A 162 20.33 3.38 25.60
CA ASN A 162 20.25 4.81 25.32
C ASN A 162 20.57 5.04 23.84
N TRP A 163 19.54 5.37 23.06
CA TRP A 163 19.66 5.64 21.62
C TRP A 163 20.69 6.73 21.30
N TYR A 164 20.75 7.76 22.14
CA TYR A 164 21.56 8.95 21.92
C TYR A 164 23.04 8.77 22.30
N ASP A 165 23.38 7.67 22.97
CA ASP A 165 24.77 7.30 23.28
C ASP A 165 25.42 6.43 22.18
N LEU A 166 24.63 5.89 21.25
CA LEU A 166 25.13 5.09 20.13
C LEU A 166 25.98 5.95 19.16
N SER A 167 26.89 5.31 18.42
CA SER A 167 27.53 5.97 17.28
C SER A 167 26.54 6.16 16.13
N PHE A 168 26.90 7.02 15.16
CA PHE A 168 26.10 7.18 13.94
C PHE A 168 25.93 5.85 13.20
N ASP A 169 27.03 5.13 12.94
CA ASP A 169 27.02 3.83 12.25
C ASP A 169 26.08 2.83 12.93
N GLN A 170 26.10 2.73 14.27
CA GLN A 170 25.22 1.83 15.01
C GLN A 170 23.74 2.21 14.85
N ARG A 171 23.41 3.51 14.81
CA ARG A 171 22.04 3.95 14.56
C ARG A 171 21.65 3.72 13.10
N ALA A 172 22.57 3.93 12.16
CA ALA A 172 22.35 3.71 10.74
C ALA A 172 22.05 2.23 10.46
N ASP A 173 22.83 1.30 11.02
CA ASP A 173 22.60 -0.15 10.88
C ASP A 173 21.20 -0.54 11.41
N LEU A 174 20.84 -0.06 12.60
CA LEU A 174 19.53 -0.30 13.21
C LEU A 174 18.37 0.29 12.40
N MET A 175 18.56 1.47 11.81
CA MET A 175 17.56 2.10 10.95
C MET A 175 17.47 1.44 9.57
N ALA A 176 18.56 0.87 9.06
CA ALA A 176 18.58 0.15 7.80
C ALA A 176 17.77 -1.15 7.90
N GLU A 177 17.93 -1.91 9.00
CA GLU A 177 17.10 -3.09 9.29
C GLU A 177 15.62 -2.72 9.36
N HIS A 178 15.29 -1.67 10.12
CA HIS A 178 13.91 -1.19 10.26
C HIS A 178 13.31 -0.70 8.93
N GLY A 179 14.13 -0.03 8.11
CA GLY A 179 13.76 0.37 6.77
C GLY A 179 13.52 -0.82 5.84
N ALA A 180 14.26 -1.92 5.99
CA ALA A 180 14.04 -3.15 5.24
C ALA A 180 12.68 -3.78 5.58
N THR A 181 12.32 -3.87 6.87
CA THR A 181 10.97 -4.31 7.29
C THR A 181 9.88 -3.41 6.70
N GLY A 182 10.05 -2.08 6.76
CA GLY A 182 9.08 -1.14 6.20
C GLY A 182 8.89 -1.24 4.68
N LYS A 183 9.94 -1.57 3.93
CA LYS A 183 9.86 -1.74 2.47
C LYS A 183 8.96 -2.90 2.03
N GLN A 184 8.78 -3.92 2.88
CA GLN A 184 7.86 -5.04 2.60
C GLN A 184 6.38 -4.60 2.57
N TYR A 185 6.08 -3.41 3.09
CA TYR A 185 4.75 -2.80 3.11
C TYR A 185 4.59 -1.69 2.06
N ALA A 186 5.54 -1.56 1.12
CA ALA A 186 5.39 -0.66 -0.03
C ALA A 186 4.11 -1.00 -0.81
N GLY A 187 3.40 0.01 -1.30
CA GLY A 187 2.09 -0.14 -1.94
C GLY A 187 0.91 -0.32 -0.96
N LYS A 188 1.16 -0.80 0.28
CA LYS A 188 0.12 -1.02 1.30
C LYS A 188 0.05 0.07 2.35
N ILE A 189 1.20 0.61 2.73
CA ILE A 189 1.34 1.61 3.79
C ILE A 189 2.01 2.87 3.25
N LYS A 190 1.28 3.99 3.30
CA LYS A 190 1.88 5.32 3.16
C LYS A 190 2.19 5.88 4.55
N GLN A 191 3.41 6.36 4.75
CA GLN A 191 3.82 6.95 6.03
C GLN A 191 4.23 8.41 5.90
N ILE A 192 3.81 9.20 6.90
CA ILE A 192 4.33 10.53 7.18
C ILE A 192 4.99 10.48 8.56
N ILE A 193 6.29 10.78 8.59
CA ILE A 193 7.09 10.88 9.81
C ILE A 193 7.39 12.36 10.03
N SER A 194 7.03 12.86 11.20
CA SER A 194 7.26 14.25 11.57
C SER A 194 7.98 14.36 12.90
N SER A 195 9.01 15.18 12.94
CA SER A 195 9.80 15.48 14.13
C SER A 195 9.12 16.53 14.99
N SER A 196 9.18 16.38 16.30
CA SER A 196 8.56 17.30 17.27
C SER A 196 9.51 17.62 18.42
N VAL A 197 10.79 17.30 18.28
CA VAL A 197 11.81 17.63 19.28
C VAL A 197 11.83 19.14 19.53
N GLY A 198 11.38 19.55 20.72
CA GLY A 198 11.26 20.96 21.10
C GLY A 198 9.92 21.62 20.76
N PHE A 199 9.01 20.91 20.09
CA PHE A 199 7.64 21.37 19.78
C PHE A 199 6.59 20.71 20.66
N ASP A 200 6.70 19.40 20.90
CA ASP A 200 5.69 18.60 21.61
C ASP A 200 6.33 17.60 22.61
N ASP A 201 5.51 16.80 23.28
CA ASP A 201 5.88 15.93 24.40
C ASP A 201 6.74 14.72 24.00
N TYR A 202 6.60 14.26 22.75
CA TYR A 202 7.38 13.16 22.18
C TYR A 202 8.30 13.67 21.07
N GLU A 203 9.25 12.84 20.65
CA GLU A 203 10.29 13.22 19.68
C GLU A 203 9.79 13.12 18.21
N TRP A 204 8.88 12.20 17.90
CA TRP A 204 8.28 12.07 16.55
C TRP A 204 6.79 11.76 16.60
N GLY A 205 6.04 12.27 15.63
CA GLY A 205 4.71 11.84 15.24
C GLY A 205 4.79 10.88 14.04
N VAL A 206 4.11 9.74 14.13
CA VAL A 206 4.01 8.76 13.04
C VAL A 206 2.57 8.69 12.59
N THR A 207 2.34 9.00 11.31
CA THR A 207 1.02 8.87 10.66
C THR A 207 1.11 7.84 9.54
N LEU A 208 0.33 6.77 9.65
CA LEU A 208 0.24 5.70 8.67
C LEU A 208 -1.12 5.74 8.00
N PHE A 209 -1.15 5.53 6.69
CA PHE A 209 -2.35 5.40 5.90
C PHE A 209 -2.35 4.05 5.16
N ALA A 210 -3.53 3.45 5.05
CA ALA A 210 -3.73 2.18 4.35
C ALA A 210 -5.17 2.01 3.89
N ALA A 211 -5.36 1.34 2.75
CA ALA A 211 -6.68 0.87 2.32
C ALA A 211 -7.25 -0.20 3.28
N ASN A 212 -6.40 -1.08 3.82
CA ASN A 212 -6.78 -2.12 4.78
C ASN A 212 -6.16 -1.86 6.16
N PRO A 213 -6.96 -1.72 7.24
CA PRO A 213 -6.43 -1.42 8.56
C PRO A 213 -5.62 -2.57 9.18
N THR A 214 -5.70 -3.80 8.63
CA THR A 214 -4.81 -4.88 9.10
C THR A 214 -3.36 -4.64 8.70
N ASP A 215 -3.09 -3.99 7.56
CA ASP A 215 -1.72 -3.69 7.13
C ASP A 215 -1.04 -2.74 8.12
N ILE A 216 -1.79 -1.77 8.68
CA ILE A 216 -1.33 -0.90 9.77
C ILE A 216 -0.97 -1.71 11.02
N LYS A 217 -1.82 -2.69 11.38
CA LYS A 217 -1.54 -3.55 12.54
C LYS A 217 -0.28 -4.38 12.27
N ASP A 218 -0.16 -4.94 11.08
CA ASP A 218 0.88 -5.90 10.72
C ASP A 218 2.24 -5.21 10.66
N ILE A 219 2.37 -4.05 9.99
CA ILE A 219 3.62 -3.29 9.95
C ILE A 219 4.08 -2.88 11.35
N VAL A 220 3.18 -2.32 12.17
CA VAL A 220 3.52 -1.89 13.54
C VAL A 220 3.84 -3.07 14.44
N TYR A 221 3.23 -4.24 14.21
CA TYR A 221 3.49 -5.43 15.00
C TYR A 221 4.83 -6.06 14.63
N GLU A 222 5.12 -6.20 13.35
CA GLU A 222 6.36 -6.78 12.84
C GLU A 222 7.57 -5.90 13.18
N MET A 223 7.47 -4.60 12.94
CA MET A 223 8.54 -3.65 13.28
C MET A 223 8.89 -3.62 14.77
N ARG A 224 8.03 -4.12 15.68
CA ARG A 224 8.37 -4.24 17.11
C ARG A 224 9.44 -5.30 17.37
N PHE A 225 9.66 -6.21 16.44
CA PHE A 225 10.69 -7.24 16.55
C PHE A 225 12.05 -6.76 16.03
N ASP A 226 12.08 -5.70 15.22
CA ASP A 226 13.33 -5.01 14.89
C ASP A 226 14.02 -4.51 16.17
N ASP A 227 15.34 -4.65 16.23
CA ASP A 227 16.13 -4.24 17.40
C ASP A 227 15.94 -2.75 17.74
N VAL A 228 15.74 -1.91 16.71
CA VAL A 228 15.54 -0.47 16.90
C VAL A 228 14.27 -0.15 17.68
N SER A 229 13.21 -0.92 17.47
CA SER A 229 11.91 -0.71 18.09
C SER A 229 11.82 -1.44 19.42
N SER A 230 12.27 -2.69 19.48
CA SER A 230 12.20 -3.51 20.70
C SER A 230 13.03 -2.92 21.85
N LYS A 231 14.23 -2.40 21.55
CA LYS A 231 15.16 -1.86 22.55
C LYS A 231 14.94 -0.38 22.82
N TYR A 232 14.62 0.40 21.78
CA TYR A 232 14.60 1.86 21.86
C TYR A 232 13.23 2.50 21.61
N GLY A 233 12.20 1.78 21.16
CA GLY A 233 10.88 2.36 20.93
C GLY A 233 10.15 2.70 22.24
N GLU A 234 9.70 3.95 22.36
CA GLU A 234 8.76 4.39 23.39
C GLU A 234 7.53 5.01 22.73
N PHE A 235 6.39 4.32 22.82
CA PHE A 235 5.18 4.69 22.08
C PHE A 235 4.15 5.35 23.00
N GLY A 236 3.55 6.43 22.51
CA GLY A 236 2.37 7.05 23.11
C GLY A 236 1.06 6.37 22.70
N PRO A 237 -0.07 7.08 22.80
CA PRO A 237 -1.38 6.55 22.42
C PRO A 237 -1.56 6.41 20.90
N PHE A 238 -2.19 5.31 20.45
CA PHE A 238 -2.49 5.03 19.04
C PHE A 238 -3.93 5.40 18.66
N TYR A 239 -4.12 6.31 17.73
CA TYR A 239 -5.43 6.74 17.24
C TYR A 239 -5.69 6.11 15.88
N ILE A 240 -6.83 5.45 15.70
CA ILE A 240 -7.24 4.82 14.44
C ILE A 240 -8.54 5.46 13.97
N GLY A 241 -8.63 5.75 12.68
CA GLY A 241 -9.81 6.35 12.08
C GLY A 241 -9.88 6.08 10.58
N ARG A 242 -10.84 6.73 9.93
CA ARG A 242 -11.03 6.66 8.48
C ARG A 242 -11.24 8.05 7.90
N ARG A 243 -10.56 8.36 6.80
CA ARG A 243 -10.77 9.61 6.07
C ARG A 243 -12.20 9.65 5.54
N PHE A 244 -12.81 10.82 5.52
CA PHE A 244 -14.07 11.03 4.81
C PHE A 244 -14.09 12.43 4.19
N PRO A 245 -14.80 12.63 3.06
CA PRO A 245 -14.82 13.93 2.42
C PRO A 245 -15.63 14.94 3.27
N PRO A 246 -15.26 16.23 3.29
CA PRO A 246 -15.91 17.24 4.13
C PRO A 246 -17.43 17.28 4.05
N HIS A 247 -18.00 17.12 2.83
CA HIS A 247 -19.44 17.16 2.62
C HIS A 247 -20.23 16.05 3.36
N ASP A 248 -19.56 14.96 3.75
CA ASP A 248 -20.13 13.87 4.53
C ASP A 248 -20.25 14.17 6.03
N LEU A 249 -19.87 15.36 6.48
CA LEU A 249 -20.06 15.77 7.87
C LEU A 249 -21.53 15.66 8.31
N THR A 250 -22.47 15.86 7.38
CA THR A 250 -23.92 15.63 7.64
C THR A 250 -24.20 14.17 8.00
N ALA A 251 -23.67 13.22 7.22
CA ALA A 251 -23.82 11.79 7.44
C ALA A 251 -23.14 11.35 8.75
N PHE A 252 -21.95 11.87 9.03
CA PHE A 252 -21.22 11.64 10.29
C PHE A 252 -22.07 12.01 11.52
N PHE A 253 -22.64 13.21 11.56
CA PHE A 253 -23.48 13.66 12.68
C PHE A 253 -24.85 12.97 12.75
N ALA A 254 -25.29 12.34 11.66
CA ALA A 254 -26.48 11.48 11.63
C ALA A 254 -26.18 10.05 12.13
N GLY A 255 -24.91 9.69 12.32
CA GLY A 255 -24.48 8.34 12.67
C GLY A 255 -24.53 7.36 11.50
N GLU A 256 -24.42 7.88 10.28
CA GLU A 256 -24.39 7.12 9.04
C GLU A 256 -22.95 6.74 8.66
N THR A 257 -22.80 5.85 7.67
CA THR A 257 -21.48 5.43 7.17
C THR A 257 -20.76 6.60 6.51
N VAL A 258 -19.49 6.78 6.83
CA VAL A 258 -18.58 7.72 6.16
C VAL A 258 -17.26 7.01 5.78
N PRO A 259 -16.70 7.22 4.57
CA PRO A 259 -17.28 7.96 3.44
C PRO A 259 -18.64 7.40 2.98
N ALA A 260 -19.54 8.27 2.55
CA ALA A 260 -20.83 7.90 2.00
C ALA A 260 -20.64 7.28 0.62
N THR A 261 -21.22 6.10 0.38
CA THR A 261 -21.24 5.51 -0.96
C THR A 261 -22.11 6.36 -1.87
N GLU A 262 -21.73 6.57 -3.15
CA GLU A 262 -22.46 7.44 -4.10
C GLU A 262 -23.98 7.16 -4.16
N GLU A 263 -24.43 5.93 -3.86
CA GLU A 263 -25.85 5.56 -3.77
C GLU A 263 -26.64 6.26 -2.65
N SER A 264 -26.00 6.88 -1.65
CA SER A 264 -26.70 7.52 -0.53
C SER A 264 -27.00 9.02 -0.73
N THR A 265 -26.60 9.61 -1.86
CA THR A 265 -26.87 11.02 -2.21
C THR A 265 -28.32 11.27 -2.72
N GLY A 266 -29.23 10.32 -2.47
CA GLY A 266 -30.67 10.47 -2.70
C GLY A 266 -31.35 11.35 -1.64
N HIS A 267 -31.91 12.48 -2.09
CA HIS A 267 -32.66 13.49 -1.34
C HIS A 267 -33.47 13.07 -0.08
N PRO A 268 -33.65 14.01 0.88
CA PRO A 268 -34.41 13.76 2.10
C PRO A 268 -35.91 13.67 1.80
N HIS A 269 -36.49 12.47 1.94
CA HIS A 269 -37.92 12.30 1.79
C HIS A 269 -38.68 12.71 3.05
N GLY A 270 -39.39 13.83 2.91
CA GLY A 270 -40.36 14.35 3.86
C GLY A 270 -41.56 13.42 4.13
N ALA A 271 -42.27 13.79 5.18
CA ALA A 271 -43.30 13.03 5.86
C ALA A 271 -44.60 12.70 5.07
N SER A 272 -45.26 11.65 5.58
CA SER A 272 -46.70 11.34 5.58
C SER A 272 -47.30 10.50 4.43
N SER A 273 -47.78 9.28 4.73
CA SER A 273 -49.16 9.01 5.21
C SER A 273 -49.55 7.53 5.08
N THR A 274 -50.04 6.99 6.19
CA THR A 274 -51.14 6.00 6.36
C THR A 274 -51.52 5.05 5.21
N GLY A 275 -51.42 3.74 5.49
CA GLY A 275 -52.18 2.68 4.82
C GLY A 275 -52.30 1.45 5.73
N ASP A 276 -53.53 1.04 6.02
CA ASP A 276 -53.95 0.18 7.13
C ASP A 276 -54.12 -1.31 6.70
N HIS A 277 -54.02 -2.21 7.69
CA HIS A 277 -54.63 -3.57 7.80
C HIS A 277 -54.02 -4.82 7.07
N PRO A 278 -54.37 -6.08 7.46
CA PRO A 278 -54.06 -6.73 8.74
C PRO A 278 -53.69 -8.25 8.63
N HIS A 279 -53.20 -8.80 9.76
CA HIS A 279 -53.20 -10.20 10.26
C HIS A 279 -53.50 -11.43 9.36
N GLY A 280 -52.66 -12.47 9.55
CA GLY A 280 -53.03 -13.88 9.42
C GLY A 280 -52.10 -14.79 10.24
N GLN A 281 -52.64 -15.44 11.28
CA GLN A 281 -51.93 -16.25 12.29
C GLN A 281 -51.77 -17.74 11.92
N SER A 282 -50.90 -18.40 12.70
CA SER A 282 -51.01 -19.78 13.23
C SER A 282 -50.27 -20.88 12.43
N HIS A 283 -49.65 -21.93 12.99
CA HIS A 283 -49.55 -22.57 14.32
C HIS A 283 -48.11 -23.19 14.43
N GLY A 284 -47.41 -23.26 15.58
CA GLY A 284 -47.52 -24.30 16.63
C GLY A 284 -46.98 -25.68 16.16
N SER A 285 -46.13 -26.46 16.84
CA SER A 285 -45.71 -26.50 18.24
C SER A 285 -44.62 -27.58 18.45
N SER A 286 -43.69 -27.32 19.39
CA SER A 286 -43.09 -28.21 20.42
C SER A 286 -42.59 -29.66 20.17
N GLY A 287 -41.43 -29.96 20.80
CA GLY A 287 -41.07 -31.27 21.38
C GLY A 287 -39.55 -31.43 21.52
N ASP A 288 -38.91 -30.92 22.57
CA ASP A 288 -38.59 -31.55 23.88
C ASP A 288 -37.61 -32.75 23.82
N SER A 289 -36.53 -32.66 24.63
CA SER A 289 -35.38 -33.57 24.77
C SER A 289 -35.70 -34.78 25.69
N PRO A 290 -34.77 -35.52 26.38
CA PRO A 290 -33.31 -35.77 26.28
C PRO A 290 -32.97 -37.29 26.51
N HIS A 291 -31.70 -37.61 26.89
CA HIS A 291 -31.10 -38.82 27.55
C HIS A 291 -29.84 -39.27 26.75
N GLY A 292 -28.59 -39.28 27.26
CA GLY A 292 -28.00 -39.95 28.45
C GLY A 292 -27.36 -41.30 28.00
N HIS A 293 -26.23 -41.86 28.47
CA HIS A 293 -25.20 -41.58 29.47
C HIS A 293 -24.15 -42.75 29.38
N HIS A 294 -22.92 -42.61 29.92
CA HIS A 294 -21.91 -43.66 30.26
C HIS A 294 -21.08 -44.31 29.12
N GLY A 295 -19.81 -44.70 29.28
CA GLY A 295 -18.90 -44.77 30.43
C GLY A 295 -17.60 -45.53 30.06
N ASP A 296 -16.58 -45.36 30.91
CA ASP A 296 -15.14 -45.67 30.84
C ASP A 296 -14.57 -47.06 30.43
N SER A 297 -13.29 -46.98 30.02
CA SER A 297 -12.09 -47.78 30.43
C SER A 297 -11.52 -48.95 29.59
N ASP A 298 -10.22 -48.74 29.27
CA ASP A 298 -9.03 -49.62 29.37
C ASP A 298 -8.51 -50.53 28.23
N GLY A 299 -7.22 -50.29 27.92
CA GLY A 299 -6.18 -51.21 27.39
C GLY A 299 -6.06 -51.24 25.86
N GLY A 300 -4.91 -51.12 25.19
CA GLY A 300 -3.49 -51.07 25.55
C GLY A 300 -2.67 -51.38 24.28
N ASP A 301 -1.57 -50.65 24.07
CA ASP A 301 -0.41 -50.86 23.17
C ASP A 301 -0.60 -51.16 21.65
N SER A 302 -0.09 -50.27 20.79
CA SER A 302 1.26 -50.42 20.19
C SER A 302 1.55 -49.45 19.01
N HIS A 303 2.73 -48.79 19.10
CA HIS A 303 3.61 -48.21 18.07
C HIS A 303 3.06 -47.39 16.87
N HIS A 304 3.39 -46.10 16.83
CA HIS A 304 4.23 -45.53 15.74
C HIS A 304 4.78 -44.14 16.13
N HIS A 305 6.06 -43.91 15.81
CA HIS A 305 6.73 -42.62 15.88
C HIS A 305 6.04 -41.57 15.00
N GLY A 306 5.88 -40.35 15.51
CA GLY A 306 5.46 -39.17 14.76
C GLY A 306 6.18 -37.94 15.32
N ASP A 307 7.05 -37.39 14.49
CA ASP A 307 7.80 -36.15 14.71
C ASP A 307 6.86 -34.95 14.82
N GLY A 308 7.27 -33.99 15.65
CA GLY A 308 6.53 -32.76 15.91
C GLY A 308 6.80 -31.71 14.84
N ASN A 309 5.79 -31.48 13.99
CA ASN A 309 5.23 -30.19 13.60
C ASN A 309 6.21 -28.99 13.48
N ASP A 310 6.97 -28.96 12.37
CA ASP A 310 7.28 -27.71 11.68
C ASP A 310 5.96 -27.13 11.15
N SER A 311 5.78 -25.81 11.31
CA SER A 311 4.74 -25.04 10.65
C SER A 311 5.44 -24.23 9.59
N ASP A 312 5.22 -24.67 8.34
CA ASP A 312 5.97 -24.31 7.15
C ASP A 312 5.80 -22.84 6.74
N ASP A 313 6.93 -22.33 6.28
CA ASP A 313 7.20 -21.09 5.57
C ASP A 313 6.90 -21.35 4.08
N ASP A 314 5.63 -21.22 3.67
CA ASP A 314 5.15 -21.64 2.34
C ASP A 314 5.44 -20.64 1.18
N GLY A 315 6.21 -19.57 1.42
CA GLY A 315 6.52 -18.56 0.41
C GLY A 315 7.64 -19.00 -0.54
N GLU A 316 8.84 -19.24 0.01
CA GLU A 316 10.05 -19.49 -0.77
C GLU A 316 10.09 -20.92 -1.37
N ASP A 317 9.58 -21.92 -0.65
CA ASP A 317 9.54 -23.33 -1.11
C ASP A 317 8.57 -23.54 -2.30
N SER A 318 7.55 -22.68 -2.43
CA SER A 318 6.51 -22.83 -3.44
C SER A 318 6.94 -22.36 -4.85
N ASP A 319 7.91 -21.43 -4.93
CA ASP A 319 8.48 -20.90 -6.16
C ASP A 319 9.61 -21.78 -6.70
N GLU A 320 10.48 -22.28 -5.81
CA GLU A 320 11.49 -23.27 -6.18
C GLU A 320 10.86 -24.57 -6.72
N THR A 321 9.72 -25.01 -6.15
CA THR A 321 8.98 -26.18 -6.62
C THR A 321 8.35 -25.99 -8.01
N ILE A 322 7.83 -24.81 -8.36
CA ILE A 322 7.29 -24.56 -9.71
C ILE A 322 8.40 -24.48 -10.75
N ARG A 323 9.52 -23.81 -10.43
CA ARG A 323 10.69 -23.72 -11.31
C ARG A 323 11.18 -25.12 -11.68
N GLY A 324 11.28 -26.01 -10.69
CA GLY A 324 11.58 -27.43 -10.91
C GLY A 324 10.58 -28.11 -11.84
N GLU A 325 9.28 -27.92 -11.64
CA GLU A 325 8.24 -28.53 -12.50
C GLU A 325 8.27 -28.00 -13.95
N LEU A 326 8.47 -26.69 -14.17
CA LEU A 326 8.57 -26.11 -15.52
C LEU A 326 9.85 -26.58 -16.24
N GLU A 327 10.94 -26.79 -15.51
CA GLU A 327 12.17 -27.36 -16.03
C GLU A 327 12.00 -28.83 -16.45
N GLU A 328 11.33 -29.64 -15.62
CA GLU A 328 11.00 -31.03 -15.95
C GLU A 328 10.11 -31.14 -17.20
N LEU A 329 9.23 -30.15 -17.43
CA LEU A 329 8.36 -30.07 -18.62
C LEU A 329 9.08 -29.58 -19.88
N ASN A 330 10.37 -29.22 -19.81
CA ASN A 330 11.20 -28.77 -20.93
C ASN A 330 10.58 -27.59 -21.71
N ILE A 331 9.94 -26.67 -20.99
CA ILE A 331 9.19 -25.54 -21.55
C ILE A 331 10.12 -24.46 -22.14
N TYR A 332 11.44 -24.56 -21.92
CA TYR A 332 12.41 -23.59 -22.40
C TYR A 332 12.71 -23.69 -23.90
N ALA A 333 12.53 -22.57 -24.61
CA ALA A 333 12.86 -22.41 -26.02
C ALA A 333 14.08 -21.51 -26.20
N GLY A 334 15.28 -22.01 -26.56
CA GLY A 334 16.46 -21.15 -26.86
C GLY A 334 17.80 -21.61 -26.27
N LYS A 335 18.88 -20.82 -26.45
CA LYS A 335 20.23 -21.07 -25.91
C LYS A 335 20.36 -20.67 -24.43
N PRO A 336 21.19 -21.37 -23.62
CA PRO A 336 21.31 -21.07 -22.19
C PRO A 336 22.18 -19.83 -21.94
N HIS A 337 21.67 -18.89 -21.13
CA HIS A 337 22.47 -17.99 -20.30
C HIS A 337 22.14 -18.35 -18.85
N GLY A 338 23.15 -18.75 -18.07
CA GLY A 338 22.96 -19.32 -16.74
C GLY A 338 23.06 -18.28 -15.63
N GLU A 339 22.10 -17.36 -15.54
CA GLU A 339 22.08 -16.34 -14.49
C GLU A 339 20.65 -16.18 -13.92
N ASP A 340 20.54 -16.32 -12.60
CA ASP A 340 19.33 -16.08 -11.82
C ASP A 340 19.02 -14.58 -11.80
N VAL A 341 18.06 -14.12 -12.60
CA VAL A 341 17.62 -12.71 -12.63
C VAL A 341 16.25 -12.54 -11.98
N TYR A 342 16.05 -11.40 -11.34
CA TYR A 342 14.85 -11.01 -10.59
C TYR A 342 14.19 -9.83 -11.31
N ALA A 343 12.87 -9.86 -11.49
CA ALA A 343 12.14 -8.78 -12.14
C ALA A 343 11.04 -8.22 -11.25
N THR A 344 10.88 -6.91 -11.33
CA THR A 344 9.79 -6.15 -10.71
C THR A 344 8.90 -5.63 -11.83
N VAL A 345 7.59 -5.83 -11.72
CA VAL A 345 6.59 -5.33 -12.66
C VAL A 345 5.56 -4.52 -11.91
N LEU A 346 5.38 -3.25 -12.30
CA LEU A 346 4.35 -2.36 -11.75
C LEU A 346 3.46 -1.88 -12.88
N TYR A 347 2.15 -1.84 -12.62
CA TYR A 347 1.17 -1.34 -13.58
C TYR A 347 0.81 0.11 -13.28
N SER A 348 0.66 0.89 -14.34
CA SER A 348 0.31 2.31 -14.28
C SER A 348 -0.89 2.61 -15.20
N GLU A 349 -1.76 3.50 -14.71
CA GLU A 349 -2.84 4.14 -15.46
C GLU A 349 -2.43 5.49 -16.07
N ALA A 350 -1.18 5.93 -15.88
CA ALA A 350 -0.67 7.13 -16.50
C ALA A 350 -0.50 6.98 -18.02
N ASP A 351 -0.45 8.12 -18.71
CA ASP A 351 -0.15 8.17 -20.14
C ASP A 351 1.22 7.56 -20.43
N GLU A 352 1.32 6.76 -21.51
CA GLU A 352 2.53 6.01 -21.84
C GLU A 352 3.73 6.93 -22.12
N ASP A 353 3.51 8.11 -22.73
CA ASP A 353 4.58 9.07 -23.02
C ASP A 353 5.10 9.70 -21.73
N GLU A 354 4.20 10.09 -20.82
CA GLU A 354 4.54 10.62 -19.50
C GLU A 354 5.33 9.59 -18.69
N LEU A 355 4.85 8.35 -18.62
CA LEU A 355 5.52 7.28 -17.89
C LEU A 355 6.90 6.95 -18.49
N PHE A 356 7.03 7.00 -19.81
CA PHE A 356 8.29 6.72 -20.49
C PHE A 356 9.37 7.77 -20.22
N GLU A 357 9.02 9.06 -20.22
CA GLU A 357 9.96 10.13 -19.88
C GLU A 357 10.51 9.93 -18.46
N GLU A 358 9.64 9.57 -17.52
CA GLU A 358 10.02 9.36 -16.12
C GLU A 358 10.85 8.11 -15.90
N VAL A 359 10.47 7.00 -16.52
CA VAL A 359 11.23 5.75 -16.47
C VAL A 359 12.60 5.92 -17.12
N SER A 360 12.72 6.71 -18.20
CA SER A 360 14.00 6.97 -18.85
C SER A 360 14.98 7.65 -17.90
N GLY A 361 14.54 8.66 -17.15
CA GLY A 361 15.37 9.35 -16.15
C GLY A 361 15.78 8.44 -15.00
N LEU A 362 14.87 7.59 -14.51
CA LEU A 362 15.18 6.63 -13.45
C LEU A 362 16.13 5.52 -13.92
N ARG A 363 15.94 5.03 -15.16
CA ARG A 363 16.78 4.00 -15.78
C ARG A 363 18.24 4.42 -15.85
N GLU A 364 18.55 5.66 -16.21
CA GLU A 364 19.93 6.16 -16.23
C GLU A 364 20.62 5.99 -14.86
N SER A 365 19.86 6.07 -13.77
CA SER A 365 20.39 5.87 -12.40
C SER A 365 20.61 4.39 -12.11
N PHE A 366 19.68 3.54 -12.54
CA PHE A 366 19.81 2.09 -12.39
C PHE A 366 21.00 1.53 -13.17
N ASP A 367 21.31 2.09 -14.35
CA ASP A 367 22.46 1.68 -15.18
C ASP A 367 23.82 1.84 -14.46
N HIS A 368 23.90 2.60 -13.36
CA HIS A 368 25.11 2.73 -12.55
C HIS A 368 25.35 1.52 -11.63
N TYR A 369 24.33 0.70 -11.41
CA TYR A 369 24.43 -0.49 -10.57
C TYR A 369 24.80 -1.69 -11.44
N PRO A 370 25.89 -2.40 -11.12
CA PRO A 370 26.35 -3.53 -11.94
C PRO A 370 25.35 -4.69 -11.98
N THR A 371 24.45 -4.76 -11.01
CA THR A 371 23.38 -5.77 -10.93
C THR A 371 22.13 -5.38 -11.71
N HIS A 372 22.07 -4.19 -12.31
CA HIS A 372 20.94 -3.78 -13.14
C HIS A 372 21.06 -4.40 -14.53
N VAL A 373 19.99 -5.03 -14.99
CA VAL A 373 19.94 -5.67 -16.31
C VAL A 373 19.16 -4.82 -17.30
N LYS A 374 17.98 -4.33 -16.88
CA LYS A 374 17.07 -3.56 -17.75
C LYS A 374 16.01 -2.85 -16.93
N THR A 375 15.57 -1.67 -17.39
CA THR A 375 14.26 -1.11 -17.03
C THR A 375 13.59 -0.60 -18.30
N ALA A 376 12.30 -0.88 -18.48
CA ALA A 376 11.57 -0.46 -19.67
C ALA A 376 10.07 -0.33 -19.42
N VAL A 377 9.41 0.44 -20.29
CA VAL A 377 7.97 0.63 -20.34
C VAL A 377 7.37 -0.30 -21.40
N TYR A 378 6.25 -0.94 -21.05
CA TYR A 378 5.51 -1.85 -21.91
C TYR A 378 4.06 -1.42 -21.99
N GLY A 379 3.52 -1.35 -23.21
CA GLY A 379 2.09 -1.11 -23.45
C GLY A 379 1.35 -2.42 -23.79
N ALA A 380 0.14 -2.58 -23.26
CA ALA A 380 -0.74 -3.67 -23.67
C ALA A 380 -1.30 -3.41 -25.09
N LEU A 381 -1.38 -4.46 -25.93
CA LEU A 381 -1.94 -4.31 -27.29
C LEU A 381 -3.47 -4.17 -27.31
N GLU A 382 -4.17 -4.81 -26.38
CA GLU A 382 -5.64 -4.92 -26.40
C GLU A 382 -6.33 -4.10 -25.30
N ARG A 383 -5.60 -3.67 -24.27
CA ARG A 383 -6.12 -2.94 -23.11
C ARG A 383 -5.37 -1.61 -22.96
N ASP A 384 -6.03 -0.63 -22.35
CA ASP A 384 -5.40 0.64 -22.00
C ASP A 384 -4.64 0.47 -20.67
N ARG A 385 -3.51 -0.23 -20.74
CA ARG A 385 -2.70 -0.58 -19.57
C ARG A 385 -1.23 -0.50 -19.91
N THR A 386 -0.48 0.17 -19.05
CA THR A 386 0.98 0.29 -19.17
C THR A 386 1.65 -0.40 -18.00
N ALA A 387 2.80 -1.01 -18.24
CA ALA A 387 3.63 -1.61 -17.20
C ALA A 387 5.06 -1.08 -17.26
N VAL A 388 5.66 -0.91 -16.09
CA VAL A 388 7.10 -0.68 -15.94
C VAL A 388 7.73 -1.96 -15.43
N VAL A 389 8.71 -2.46 -16.17
CA VAL A 389 9.46 -3.67 -15.80
C VAL A 389 10.89 -3.29 -15.53
N SER A 390 11.43 -3.76 -14.40
CA SER A 390 12.84 -3.66 -14.08
C SER A 390 13.44 -5.02 -13.73
N ILE A 391 14.55 -5.40 -14.36
CA ILE A 391 15.24 -6.68 -14.22
C ILE A 391 16.61 -6.47 -13.60
N TRP A 392 16.98 -7.34 -12.65
CA TRP A 392 18.17 -7.24 -11.83
C TRP A 392 18.81 -8.63 -11.62
N GLU A 393 20.12 -8.67 -11.35
CA GLU A 393 20.85 -9.91 -11.03
C GLU A 393 20.61 -10.41 -9.60
N THR A 394 20.03 -9.59 -8.71
CA THR A 394 19.76 -9.98 -7.30
C THR A 394 18.38 -9.53 -6.83
N ALA A 395 17.75 -10.34 -5.97
CA ALA A 395 16.45 -10.04 -5.36
C ALA A 395 16.47 -8.69 -4.63
N SER A 396 17.50 -8.47 -3.80
CA SER A 396 17.66 -7.24 -3.01
C SER A 396 17.72 -5.96 -3.85
N ALA A 397 18.32 -6.04 -5.05
CA ALA A 397 18.40 -4.91 -5.96
C ALA A 397 17.05 -4.66 -6.66
N ALA A 398 16.34 -5.73 -7.06
CA ALA A 398 15.00 -5.64 -7.61
C ALA A 398 14.00 -5.01 -6.61
N GLU A 399 14.04 -5.45 -5.34
CA GLU A 399 13.18 -4.89 -4.28
C GLU A 399 13.49 -3.43 -3.98
N THR A 400 14.78 -3.06 -3.97
CA THR A 400 15.17 -1.66 -3.79
C THR A 400 14.64 -0.80 -4.94
N ALA A 401 14.77 -1.28 -6.18
CA ALA A 401 14.24 -0.60 -7.36
C ALA A 401 12.71 -0.48 -7.32
N ALA A 402 12.01 -1.49 -6.83
CA ALA A 402 10.55 -1.49 -6.71
C ALA A 402 10.02 -0.28 -5.92
N GLY A 403 10.69 0.11 -4.83
CA GLY A 403 10.31 1.28 -4.04
C GLY A 403 10.51 2.61 -4.76
N PHE A 404 11.47 2.72 -5.68
CA PHE A 404 11.59 3.90 -6.53
C PHE A 404 10.55 3.90 -7.66
N LEU A 405 10.27 2.72 -8.21
CA LEU A 405 9.31 2.55 -9.29
C LEU A 405 7.87 2.77 -8.84
N SER A 406 7.53 2.51 -7.57
CA SER A 406 6.18 2.71 -7.03
C SER A 406 5.76 4.18 -6.92
N GLU A 407 6.73 5.10 -6.96
CA GLU A 407 6.48 6.55 -6.92
C GLU A 407 6.35 7.14 -8.34
N LEU A 408 6.38 6.31 -9.39
CA LEU A 408 6.13 6.77 -10.75
C LEU A 408 4.66 7.22 -10.93
N PRO A 409 4.37 8.09 -11.92
CA PRO A 409 3.02 8.58 -12.15
C PRO A 409 2.01 7.44 -12.36
N GLY A 410 0.85 7.57 -11.69
CA GLY A 410 -0.31 6.70 -11.89
C GLY A 410 -0.07 5.22 -11.60
N ILE A 411 0.96 4.86 -10.82
CA ILE A 411 1.15 3.48 -10.38
C ILE A 411 -0.03 3.06 -9.51
N VAL A 412 -0.73 2.02 -9.95
CA VAL A 412 -1.95 1.53 -9.29
C VAL A 412 -1.78 0.16 -8.65
N GLU A 413 -0.78 -0.61 -9.09
CA GLU A 413 -0.65 -2.01 -8.69
C GLU A 413 0.77 -2.53 -8.91
N ARG A 414 1.27 -3.36 -7.99
CA ARG A 414 2.41 -4.25 -8.27
C ARG A 414 1.87 -5.61 -8.69
N ALA A 415 2.42 -6.15 -9.77
CA ALA A 415 1.99 -7.44 -10.28
C ALA A 415 2.24 -8.52 -9.20
N GLY A 416 1.17 -9.16 -8.70
CA GLY A 416 1.19 -10.08 -7.55
C GLY A 416 0.18 -9.78 -6.43
N GLU A 417 -0.48 -8.62 -6.45
CA GLU A 417 -1.34 -8.13 -5.34
C GLU A 417 -2.84 -8.51 -5.41
N GLU A 418 -3.28 -9.25 -6.44
CA GLU A 418 -4.66 -9.75 -6.54
C GLU A 418 -4.95 -10.93 -5.58
N SER A 419 -6.22 -11.06 -5.14
CA SER A 419 -6.73 -12.27 -4.49
C SER A 419 -6.81 -13.43 -5.49
N GLY A 420 -5.69 -14.11 -5.71
CA GLY A 420 -5.51 -15.24 -6.65
C GLY A 420 -4.02 -15.54 -6.83
N PHE A 421 -3.66 -16.66 -7.46
CA PHE A 421 -2.27 -16.94 -7.82
C PHE A 421 -1.86 -15.96 -8.93
N GLY A 422 -1.25 -14.85 -8.50
CA GLY A 422 -0.93 -13.66 -9.29
C GLY A 422 -0.11 -13.94 -10.55
N THR A 423 -0.08 -12.93 -11.41
CA THR A 423 0.32 -12.96 -12.81
C THR A 423 1.62 -13.71 -13.08
N MET A 424 1.60 -14.81 -13.86
CA MET A 424 2.86 -15.42 -14.32
C MET A 424 3.44 -14.58 -15.47
N GLY A 425 4.42 -13.73 -15.16
CA GLY A 425 5.13 -12.92 -16.16
C GLY A 425 6.11 -13.78 -16.96
N MET A 426 5.85 -13.94 -18.26
CA MET A 426 6.77 -14.62 -19.17
C MET A 426 7.38 -13.61 -20.13
N PHE A 427 8.68 -13.34 -20.02
CA PHE A 427 9.40 -12.44 -20.92
C PHE A 427 9.90 -13.19 -22.15
N TYR A 428 9.70 -12.60 -23.33
CA TYR A 428 10.05 -13.15 -24.63
C TYR A 428 10.83 -12.12 -25.42
N THR A 429 11.90 -12.58 -26.07
CA THR A 429 12.57 -11.82 -27.11
C THR A 429 12.42 -12.59 -28.42
N THR A 430 11.66 -12.06 -29.37
CA THR A 430 11.47 -12.66 -30.69
C THR A 430 12.63 -12.35 -31.62
N LYS A 431 12.83 -13.17 -32.64
CA LYS A 431 13.66 -12.77 -33.78
C LYS A 431 12.88 -11.72 -34.58
N PRO A 432 13.52 -10.63 -35.05
CA PRO A 432 12.82 -9.52 -35.71
C PRO A 432 11.93 -9.93 -36.89
N GLU A 433 12.31 -10.97 -37.64
CA GLU A 433 11.54 -11.45 -38.79
C GLU A 433 10.29 -12.26 -38.43
N TYR A 434 10.08 -12.59 -37.16
CA TYR A 434 8.95 -13.40 -36.65
C TYR A 434 8.07 -12.66 -35.64
N THR A 435 8.34 -11.39 -35.36
CA THR A 435 7.61 -10.60 -34.35
C THR A 435 6.12 -10.49 -34.66
N ASP A 436 5.76 -10.17 -35.91
CA ASP A 436 4.35 -10.13 -36.35
C ASP A 436 3.68 -11.52 -36.23
N GLU A 437 4.41 -12.59 -36.61
CA GLU A 437 3.89 -13.97 -36.51
C GLU A 437 3.66 -14.38 -35.04
N PHE A 438 4.50 -13.89 -34.12
CA PHE A 438 4.35 -14.10 -32.68
C PHE A 438 3.11 -13.41 -32.12
N VAL A 439 2.84 -12.16 -32.51
CA VAL A 439 1.63 -11.44 -32.10
C VAL A 439 0.37 -12.15 -32.63
N GLU A 440 0.33 -12.52 -33.91
CA GLU A 440 -0.81 -13.26 -34.49
C GLU A 440 -1.02 -14.63 -33.82
N LYS A 441 0.08 -15.32 -33.49
CA LYS A 441 0.01 -16.59 -32.79
C LYS A 441 -0.48 -16.43 -31.35
N PHE A 442 -0.09 -15.35 -30.68
CA PHE A 442 -0.55 -15.01 -29.35
C PHE A 442 -2.06 -14.75 -29.33
N GLU A 443 -2.62 -13.99 -30.28
CA GLU A 443 -4.07 -13.78 -30.39
C GLU A 443 -4.83 -15.12 -30.47
N THR A 444 -4.27 -16.08 -31.21
CA THR A 444 -4.86 -17.43 -31.33
C THR A 444 -4.84 -18.18 -29.99
N VAL A 445 -3.74 -18.10 -29.24
CA VAL A 445 -3.58 -18.76 -27.93
C VAL A 445 -4.42 -18.04 -26.86
N GLY A 446 -4.52 -16.71 -26.92
CA GLY A 446 -5.37 -15.90 -26.06
C GLY A 446 -6.84 -16.29 -26.17
N GLY A 447 -7.32 -16.60 -27.38
CA GLY A 447 -8.65 -17.15 -27.59
C GLY A 447 -8.88 -18.50 -26.89
N LEU A 448 -7.86 -19.37 -26.83
CA LEU A 448 -7.95 -20.64 -26.10
C LEU A 448 -7.94 -20.42 -24.58
N LEU A 449 -7.08 -19.52 -24.09
CA LEU A 449 -6.99 -19.16 -22.67
C LEU A 449 -8.31 -18.63 -22.13
N ALA A 450 -9.01 -17.77 -22.88
CA ALA A 450 -10.28 -17.19 -22.49
C ALA A 450 -11.41 -18.22 -22.26
N GLU A 451 -11.29 -19.44 -22.81
CA GLU A 451 -12.24 -20.54 -22.61
C GLU A 451 -11.87 -21.47 -21.44
N MET A 452 -10.70 -21.29 -20.82
CA MET A 452 -10.20 -22.17 -19.77
C MET A 452 -10.81 -21.84 -18.40
N GLU A 453 -11.27 -22.88 -17.71
CA GLU A 453 -11.74 -22.76 -16.33
C GLU A 453 -10.57 -22.36 -15.41
N GLY A 454 -10.74 -21.27 -14.66
CA GLY A 454 -9.71 -20.73 -13.76
C GLY A 454 -8.80 -19.67 -14.39
N HIS A 455 -8.87 -19.43 -15.70
CA HIS A 455 -8.23 -18.29 -16.35
C HIS A 455 -9.11 -17.03 -16.23
N SER A 456 -8.50 -15.89 -15.91
CA SER A 456 -9.23 -14.61 -15.74
C SER A 456 -8.94 -13.64 -16.89
N ALA A 457 -7.66 -13.36 -17.13
CA ALA A 457 -7.22 -12.44 -18.19
C ALA A 457 -5.79 -12.77 -18.63
N THR A 458 -5.47 -12.45 -19.88
CA THR A 458 -4.07 -12.39 -20.36
C THR A 458 -3.89 -11.13 -21.19
N ASP A 459 -2.74 -10.49 -21.05
CA ASP A 459 -2.26 -9.38 -21.89
C ASP A 459 -0.90 -9.71 -22.49
N LEU A 460 -0.72 -9.35 -23.76
CA LEU A 460 0.61 -9.25 -24.38
C LEU A 460 1.09 -7.81 -24.26
N MET A 461 2.17 -7.63 -23.53
CA MET A 461 2.78 -6.35 -23.22
C MET A 461 4.00 -6.18 -24.10
N VAL A 462 4.04 -5.12 -24.90
CA VAL A 462 5.12 -4.87 -25.88
C VAL A 462 5.99 -3.73 -25.40
N ASN A 463 7.31 -3.92 -25.41
CA ASN A 463 8.25 -2.89 -25.02
C ASN A 463 8.20 -1.72 -26.01
N ARG A 464 8.04 -0.52 -25.47
CA ARG A 464 7.95 0.73 -26.23
C ARG A 464 9.19 1.02 -27.09
N GLU A 465 10.37 0.64 -26.63
CA GLU A 465 11.64 0.90 -27.33
C GLU A 465 12.10 -0.26 -28.22
N ASP A 466 11.57 -1.46 -28.01
CA ASP A 466 11.99 -2.68 -28.71
C ASP A 466 10.80 -3.62 -28.93
N ALA A 467 10.18 -3.54 -30.11
CA ALA A 467 9.01 -4.36 -30.43
C ALA A 467 9.30 -5.87 -30.42
N ASP A 468 10.56 -6.30 -30.46
CA ASP A 468 10.93 -7.72 -30.37
C ASP A 468 10.96 -8.21 -28.91
N ASP A 469 10.89 -7.31 -27.92
CA ASP A 469 10.85 -7.62 -26.50
C ASP A 469 9.44 -7.45 -25.92
N MET A 470 8.88 -8.55 -25.42
CA MET A 470 7.52 -8.61 -24.94
C MET A 470 7.43 -9.38 -23.63
N PHE A 471 6.37 -9.16 -22.86
CA PHE A 471 6.01 -10.07 -21.80
C PHE A 471 4.52 -10.40 -21.81
N ILE A 472 4.20 -11.64 -21.44
CA ILE A 472 2.82 -12.09 -21.28
C ILE A 472 2.47 -11.97 -19.81
N ALA A 473 1.45 -11.19 -19.50
CA ALA A 473 0.84 -11.08 -18.19
C ALA A 473 -0.43 -11.93 -18.16
N SER A 474 -0.48 -13.03 -17.39
CA SER A 474 -1.66 -13.90 -17.31
C SER A 474 -2.15 -14.13 -15.88
N GLN A 475 -3.43 -13.87 -15.60
CA GLN A 475 -4.08 -14.00 -14.30
C GLN A 475 -4.86 -15.32 -14.16
N TRP A 476 -4.61 -16.04 -13.06
CA TRP A 476 -5.19 -17.35 -12.77
C TRP A 476 -5.81 -17.41 -11.38
N ARG A 477 -6.88 -18.19 -11.24
CA ARG A 477 -7.58 -18.41 -9.97
C ARG A 477 -6.71 -19.15 -8.95
N SER A 478 -5.88 -20.09 -9.40
CA SER A 478 -4.98 -20.86 -8.54
C SER A 478 -3.74 -21.36 -9.28
N LYS A 479 -2.71 -21.71 -8.52
CA LYS A 479 -1.49 -22.38 -9.02
C LYS A 479 -1.80 -23.65 -9.80
N GLU A 480 -2.78 -24.43 -9.33
CA GLU A 480 -3.17 -25.68 -9.98
C GLU A 480 -3.81 -25.45 -11.35
N ASP A 481 -4.62 -24.39 -11.50
CA ASP A 481 -5.23 -24.00 -12.78
C ASP A 481 -4.16 -23.56 -13.79
N ALA A 482 -3.21 -22.73 -13.36
CA ALA A 482 -2.07 -22.30 -14.20
C ALA A 482 -1.20 -23.50 -14.64
N MET A 483 -0.86 -24.41 -13.72
CA MET A 483 -0.09 -25.61 -14.05
C MET A 483 -0.89 -26.59 -14.91
N GLY A 484 -2.21 -26.60 -14.83
CA GLY A 484 -3.10 -27.31 -15.75
C GLY A 484 -2.89 -26.88 -17.20
N PHE A 485 -2.78 -25.56 -17.44
CA PHE A 485 -2.46 -25.02 -18.76
C PHE A 485 -1.06 -25.42 -19.23
N PHE A 486 -0.03 -25.26 -18.41
CA PHE A 486 1.35 -25.62 -18.79
C PHE A 486 1.53 -27.11 -19.12
N ARG A 487 0.68 -27.98 -18.54
CA ARG A 487 0.66 -29.42 -18.80
C ARG A 487 -0.19 -29.81 -20.03
N SER A 488 -0.97 -28.88 -20.57
CA SER A 488 -1.86 -29.12 -21.71
C SER A 488 -1.09 -29.41 -23.00
N ASP A 489 -1.69 -30.20 -23.89
CA ASP A 489 -1.10 -30.50 -25.20
C ASP A 489 -1.07 -29.25 -26.10
N ASP A 490 -2.04 -28.34 -25.95
CA ASP A 490 -2.12 -27.06 -26.68
C ASP A 490 -0.96 -26.11 -26.33
N PHE A 491 -0.57 -26.05 -25.06
CA PHE A 491 0.60 -25.29 -24.63
C PHE A 491 1.90 -25.90 -25.16
N ARG A 492 2.03 -27.24 -25.12
CA ARG A 492 3.22 -27.94 -25.65
C ARG A 492 3.42 -27.72 -27.15
N GLU A 493 2.35 -27.64 -27.92
CA GLU A 493 2.41 -27.31 -29.35
C GLU A 493 2.91 -25.87 -29.57
N THR A 494 2.43 -24.93 -28.75
CA THR A 494 2.82 -23.51 -28.80
C THR A 494 4.30 -23.31 -28.42
N VAL A 495 4.79 -24.01 -27.38
CA VAL A 495 6.21 -23.99 -26.98
C VAL A 495 7.12 -24.55 -28.06
N GLN A 496 6.69 -25.62 -28.75
CA GLN A 496 7.48 -26.19 -29.85
C GLN A 496 7.66 -25.21 -31.01
N TRP A 497 6.61 -24.46 -31.35
CA TRP A 497 6.70 -23.38 -32.34
C TRP A 497 7.58 -22.22 -31.87
N GLY A 498 7.48 -21.82 -30.59
CA GLY A 498 8.29 -20.75 -30.01
C GLY A 498 9.80 -20.98 -30.09
N ARG A 499 10.26 -22.25 -30.15
CA ARG A 499 11.69 -22.60 -30.30
C ARG A 499 12.35 -22.07 -31.57
N ASP A 500 11.58 -21.94 -32.64
CA ASP A 500 12.11 -21.50 -33.94
C ASP A 500 12.01 -19.97 -34.10
N VAL A 501 11.20 -19.31 -33.28
CA VAL A 501 10.83 -17.89 -33.39
C VAL A 501 11.54 -17.01 -32.37
N LEU A 502 11.83 -17.52 -31.18
CA LEU A 502 12.49 -16.74 -30.12
C LEU A 502 13.99 -16.57 -30.39
N ALA A 503 14.50 -15.38 -30.11
CA ALA A 503 15.92 -15.07 -30.13
C ALA A 503 16.63 -15.65 -28.89
N ASP A 504 15.96 -15.63 -27.74
CA ASP A 504 16.48 -16.05 -26.44
C ASP A 504 15.52 -16.99 -25.68
N ARG A 505 16.02 -17.65 -24.62
CA ARG A 505 15.17 -18.41 -23.69
C ARG A 505 14.18 -17.47 -22.99
N PRO A 506 12.88 -17.83 -22.93
CA PRO A 506 11.92 -17.08 -22.12
C PRO A 506 12.41 -16.97 -20.68
N ARG A 507 12.35 -15.77 -20.12
CA ARG A 507 12.63 -15.56 -18.69
C ARG A 507 11.29 -15.65 -17.97
N HIS A 508 11.10 -16.74 -17.25
CA HIS A 508 9.93 -16.89 -16.38
C HIS A 508 10.28 -16.20 -15.07
N VAL A 509 9.53 -15.17 -14.72
CA VAL A 509 9.74 -14.44 -13.48
C VAL A 509 8.50 -14.62 -12.62
N PHE A 510 8.70 -15.21 -11.44
CA PHE A 510 7.74 -15.15 -10.36
C PHE A 510 7.89 -13.77 -9.73
N LEU A 511 6.79 -13.05 -9.71
CA LEU A 511 6.76 -11.67 -9.24
C LEU A 511 6.86 -11.71 -7.72
N ALA A 512 7.96 -11.17 -7.19
CA ALA A 512 8.16 -11.00 -5.76
C ALA A 512 7.26 -9.88 -5.20
#